data_AF-A0A6B3FN35-F1
#
_entry.id   AF-A0A6B3FN35-F1
#
_cell.length_a   1.000
_cell.length_b   1.000
_cell.length_c   1.000
_cell.angle_alpha   90.00
_cell.angle_beta   90.00
_cell.angle_gamma   90.00
#
_symmetry.space_group_name_H-M   'P 1'
#
loop_
_entity.id
_entity.type
_entity.pdbx_description
1 polymer ?
#
loop_
_entity_poly.entity_id
_entity_poly.type
_entity_poly.pdbx_seq_one_letter_code
_entity_poly.pdbx_strand_id
1 'polypeptide(L)'
;VTLGIGGNDLDLAGVLTRCVLLGKLAPLGAPCKRSYTLLGTDEIGSRIAATAPRVAAILDEIRGRSPQARVLVVGYPTIVPDDGTSCRATVPLAEGDFAWFRDKQKQLNSMLAREAGNGRDTYVDAYT
;
A
#
# COMPACT_ATOMS: atom_id res chain seq x y z
N VAL A 1 -17.97 -10.05 -8.12
CA VAL A 1 -16.71 -9.49 -8.65
C VAL A 1 -15.72 -9.43 -7.52
N THR A 2 -14.49 -9.91 -7.71
CA THR A 2 -13.42 -9.84 -6.71
C THR A 2 -12.24 -9.15 -7.35
N LEU A 3 -11.65 -8.16 -6.68
CA LEU A 3 -10.51 -7.42 -7.22
C LEU A 3 -9.51 -7.01 -6.13
N GLY A 4 -8.23 -7.03 -6.49
CA GLY A 4 -7.15 -6.32 -5.79
C GLY A 4 -6.54 -5.33 -6.77
N ILE A 5 -6.45 -4.05 -6.38
CA ILE A 5 -6.04 -2.95 -7.28
C ILE A 5 -5.36 -1.83 -6.48
N GLY A 6 -4.69 -0.91 -7.19
CA GLY A 6 -4.06 0.28 -6.62
C GLY A 6 -2.55 0.16 -6.43
N GLY A 7 -2.00 -1.04 -6.25
CA GLY A 7 -0.57 -1.24 -6.03
C GLY A 7 0.30 -0.82 -7.22
N ASN A 8 -0.16 -1.06 -8.44
CA ASN A 8 0.55 -0.59 -9.64
C ASN A 8 0.45 0.94 -9.80
N ASP A 9 -0.68 1.55 -9.41
CA ASP A 9 -0.85 3.01 -9.39
C ASP A 9 0.11 3.72 -8.41
N LEU A 10 0.57 3.01 -7.38
CA LEU A 10 1.59 3.50 -6.44
C LEU A 10 3.02 3.21 -6.87
N ASP A 11 3.22 2.43 -7.93
CA ASP A 11 4.52 1.86 -8.32
C ASP A 11 5.18 1.08 -7.16
N LEU A 12 4.42 0.19 -6.49
CA LEU A 12 4.93 -0.57 -5.34
C LEU A 12 6.20 -1.37 -5.67
N ALA A 13 6.32 -1.87 -6.90
CA ALA A 13 7.52 -2.56 -7.36
C ALA A 13 8.74 -1.63 -7.40
N GLY A 14 8.62 -0.44 -8.02
CA GLY A 14 9.69 0.56 -8.02
C GLY A 14 10.05 1.06 -6.62
N VAL A 15 9.05 1.22 -5.75
CA VAL A 15 9.26 1.57 -4.32
C VAL A 15 10.09 0.50 -3.61
N LEU A 16 9.71 -0.77 -3.75
CA LEU A 16 10.45 -1.89 -3.16
C LEU A 16 11.88 -1.96 -3.70
N THR A 17 12.06 -1.88 -5.03
CA THR A 17 13.40 -1.90 -5.65
C THR A 17 14.27 -0.77 -5.11
N ARG A 18 13.75 0.45 -5.03
CA ARG A 18 14.48 1.60 -4.48
C ARG A 18 14.85 1.38 -3.02
N CYS A 19 13.90 0.95 -2.19
CA CYS A 19 14.16 0.71 -0.77
C CYS A 19 15.24 -0.37 -0.55
N VAL A 20 15.22 -1.44 -1.33
CA VAL A 20 16.24 -2.50 -1.25
C VAL A 20 17.63 -1.98 -1.63
N LEU A 21 17.74 -1.20 -2.72
CA LEU A 21 19.01 -0.60 -3.13
C LEU A 21 19.56 0.34 -2.06
N LEU A 22 18.71 1.21 -1.52
CA LEU A 22 19.06 2.14 -0.44
C LEU A 22 19.41 1.42 0.87
N GLY A 23 18.69 0.33 1.18
CA GLY A 23 18.94 -0.52 2.34
C GLY A 23 20.27 -1.26 2.29
N LYS A 24 20.85 -1.48 1.10
CA LYS A 24 22.24 -1.97 0.96
C LYS A 24 23.27 -0.91 1.31
N LEU A 25 23.00 0.36 1.01
CA LEU A 25 23.91 1.48 1.24
C LEU A 25 23.90 1.97 2.70
N ALA A 26 22.74 1.98 3.35
CA ALA A 26 22.58 2.44 4.73
C ALA A 26 21.74 1.45 5.56
N PRO A 27 22.31 0.27 5.91
CA PRO A 27 21.57 -0.87 6.48
C PRO A 27 20.93 -0.60 7.84
N LEU A 28 21.56 0.22 8.69
CA LEU A 28 21.09 0.55 10.04
C LEU A 28 20.26 1.86 10.07
N GLY A 29 20.00 2.46 8.91
CA GLY A 29 19.27 3.73 8.80
C GLY A 29 17.81 3.56 8.41
N ALA A 30 17.20 4.66 7.94
CA ALA A 30 15.90 4.69 7.28
C ALA A 30 16.00 5.41 5.91
N PRO A 31 16.92 4.98 5.02
CA PRO A 31 17.17 5.66 3.76
C PRO A 31 15.97 5.62 2.82
N CYS A 32 15.11 4.59 2.88
CA CYS A 32 13.93 4.56 2.03
C CYS A 32 12.92 5.64 2.45
N LYS A 33 12.56 5.68 3.75
CA LYS A 33 11.71 6.74 4.30
C LYS A 33 12.24 8.12 3.93
N ARG A 34 13.52 8.38 4.19
CA ARG A 34 14.16 9.66 3.85
C ARG A 34 14.04 10.01 2.37
N SER A 35 14.19 9.02 1.49
CA SER A 35 14.12 9.25 0.03
C SER A 35 12.72 9.64 -0.46
N TYR A 36 11.67 9.19 0.23
CA TYR A 36 10.27 9.51 -0.07
C TYR A 36 9.71 10.67 0.75
N THR A 37 10.51 11.25 1.65
CA THR A 37 10.17 12.45 2.44
C THR A 37 11.17 13.59 2.27
N LEU A 38 12.05 13.53 1.26
CA LEU A 38 13.22 14.42 1.14
C LEU A 38 12.85 15.91 1.07
N LEU A 39 11.72 16.25 0.46
CA LEU A 39 11.24 17.62 0.30
C LEU A 39 10.19 18.02 1.35
N GLY A 40 10.13 17.30 2.48
CA GLY A 40 9.13 17.51 3.53
C GLY A 40 7.73 16.97 3.20
N THR A 41 7.53 16.45 2.00
CA THR A 41 6.28 15.84 1.55
C THR A 41 6.35 14.33 1.64
N ASP A 42 5.28 13.72 2.15
CA ASP A 42 5.09 12.27 2.09
C ASP A 42 4.63 11.85 0.69
N GLU A 43 5.59 11.48 -0.16
CA GLU A 43 5.32 11.16 -1.56
C GLU A 43 4.42 9.92 -1.70
N ILE A 44 4.66 8.87 -0.92
CA ILE A 44 3.84 7.64 -0.98
C ILE A 44 2.43 7.91 -0.47
N GLY A 45 2.28 8.66 0.62
CA GLY A 45 0.97 9.08 1.10
C GLY A 45 0.20 9.91 0.06
N SER A 46 0.90 10.78 -0.66
CA SER A 46 0.31 11.59 -1.74
C SER A 46 -0.16 10.72 -2.91
N ARG A 47 0.63 9.71 -3.31
CA ARG A 47 0.22 8.72 -4.32
C ARG A 47 -1.02 7.95 -3.87
N ILE A 48 -1.08 7.50 -2.61
CA ILE A 48 -2.27 6.81 -2.06
C ILE A 48 -3.51 7.70 -2.14
N ALA A 49 -3.39 8.97 -1.75
CA ALA A 49 -4.48 9.93 -1.83
C ALA A 49 -4.94 10.17 -3.29
N ALA A 50 -4.00 10.25 -4.24
CA ALA A 50 -4.30 10.42 -5.66
C ALA A 50 -4.94 9.18 -6.31
N THR A 51 -4.65 7.98 -5.79
CA THR A 51 -5.24 6.72 -6.27
C THR A 51 -6.67 6.50 -5.79
N ALA A 52 -7.02 7.00 -4.60
CA ALA A 52 -8.36 6.84 -4.01
C ALA A 52 -9.54 7.17 -4.96
N PRO A 53 -9.60 8.35 -5.62
CA PRO A 53 -10.70 8.66 -6.53
C PRO A 53 -10.76 7.74 -7.75
N ARG A 54 -9.64 7.14 -8.18
CA ARG A 54 -9.61 6.18 -9.29
C ARG A 54 -10.20 4.85 -8.88
N VAL A 55 -9.90 4.40 -7.67
CA VAL A 55 -10.51 3.18 -7.09
C VAL A 55 -12.02 3.37 -6.98
N ALA A 56 -12.48 4.50 -6.44
CA ALA A 56 -13.91 4.81 -6.34
C ALA A 56 -14.61 4.74 -7.72
N ALA A 57 -14.03 5.37 -8.75
CA ALA A 57 -14.58 5.35 -10.10
C ALA A 57 -14.68 3.94 -10.70
N ILE A 58 -13.69 3.08 -10.46
CA ILE A 58 -13.73 1.68 -10.92
C ILE A 58 -14.84 0.91 -10.21
N LEU A 59 -15.02 1.12 -8.91
CA LEU A 59 -16.09 0.48 -8.16
C LEU A 59 -17.48 0.94 -8.65
N ASP A 60 -17.65 2.22 -8.97
CA ASP A 60 -18.87 2.76 -9.58
C ASP A 60 -19.18 2.10 -10.94
N GLU A 61 -18.17 1.97 -11.80
CA GLU A 61 -18.30 1.30 -13.10
C GLU A 61 -18.67 -0.18 -12.96
N ILE A 62 -18.07 -0.89 -11.99
CA ILE A 62 -18.42 -2.29 -11.70
C ILE A 62 -19.89 -2.40 -11.30
N ARG A 63 -20.37 -1.52 -10.40
CA ARG A 63 -21.78 -1.51 -9.99
C ARG A 63 -22.70 -1.24 -11.17
N GLY A 64 -22.37 -0.27 -12.03
CA GLY A 64 -23.16 0.06 -13.22
C GLY A 64 -23.26 -1.10 -14.22
N ARG A 65 -22.16 -1.83 -14.42
CA ARG A 65 -22.08 -2.95 -15.38
C ARG A 65 -22.58 -4.27 -14.81
N SER A 66 -22.60 -4.42 -13.48
CA SER A 66 -22.94 -5.67 -12.80
C SER A 66 -23.79 -5.39 -11.55
N PRO A 67 -25.01 -4.87 -11.71
CA PRO A 67 -25.83 -4.36 -10.59
C PRO A 67 -26.25 -5.44 -9.58
N GLN A 68 -26.19 -6.72 -9.93
CA GLN A 68 -26.49 -7.84 -9.03
C GLN A 68 -25.25 -8.47 -8.38
N ALA A 69 -24.05 -8.03 -8.75
CA ALA A 69 -22.83 -8.64 -8.25
C ALA A 69 -22.51 -8.18 -6.82
N ARG A 70 -22.15 -9.13 -5.96
CA ARG A 70 -21.39 -8.81 -4.75
C ARG A 70 -19.96 -8.46 -5.14
N VAL A 71 -19.49 -7.27 -4.74
CA VAL A 71 -18.14 -6.79 -4.99
C VAL A 71 -17.28 -7.01 -3.73
N LEU A 72 -16.14 -7.67 -3.91
CA LEU A 72 -15.15 -7.95 -2.87
C LEU A 72 -13.84 -7.25 -3.22
N VAL A 73 -13.48 -6.21 -2.48
CA VAL A 73 -12.21 -5.47 -2.61
C VAL A 73 -11.19 -6.09 -1.67
N VAL A 74 -10.19 -6.77 -2.22
CA VAL A 74 -9.17 -7.50 -1.47
C VAL A 74 -8.03 -6.56 -1.10
N GLY A 75 -7.72 -6.46 0.18
CA GLY A 75 -6.55 -5.72 0.69
C GLY A 75 -5.23 -6.40 0.36
N TYR A 76 -4.12 -5.70 0.63
CA TYR A 76 -2.77 -6.23 0.45
C TYR A 76 -2.31 -7.01 1.70
N PRO A 77 -1.77 -8.24 1.54
CA PRO A 77 -1.29 -9.06 2.65
C PRO A 77 0.02 -8.53 3.21
N THR A 78 0.24 -8.65 4.53
CA THR A 78 1.42 -8.08 5.18
C THR A 78 2.74 -8.58 4.56
N ILE A 79 3.67 -7.65 4.29
CA ILE A 79 4.99 -7.96 3.71
C ILE A 79 6.07 -7.99 4.80
N VAL A 80 5.84 -7.28 5.90
CA VAL A 80 6.80 -7.10 7.00
C VAL A 80 6.11 -7.34 8.35
N PRO A 81 6.85 -7.63 9.44
CA PRO A 81 6.26 -7.82 10.76
C PRO A 81 5.36 -6.65 11.19
N ASP A 82 4.21 -6.96 11.79
CA ASP A 82 3.22 -5.94 12.14
C ASP A 82 3.70 -4.99 13.24
N ASP A 83 4.55 -5.48 14.13
CA ASP A 83 5.23 -4.68 15.15
C ASP A 83 6.29 -3.73 14.57
N GLY A 84 6.64 -3.89 13.28
CA GLY A 84 7.61 -3.05 12.58
C GLY A 84 9.05 -3.43 12.89
N THR A 85 9.26 -4.57 13.55
CA THR A 85 10.59 -5.13 13.74
C THR A 85 11.24 -5.46 12.40
N SER A 86 12.56 -5.37 12.37
CA SER A 86 13.31 -5.68 11.16
C SER A 86 13.33 -7.18 10.89
N CYS A 87 12.95 -7.60 9.68
CA CYS A 87 13.18 -8.95 9.17
C CYS A 87 14.22 -8.94 8.04
N ARG A 88 15.32 -8.19 8.23
CA ARG A 88 16.32 -7.90 7.18
C ARG A 88 16.95 -9.14 6.53
N ALA A 89 17.04 -10.24 7.28
CA ALA A 89 17.52 -11.53 6.77
C ALA A 89 16.64 -12.10 5.64
N THR A 90 15.36 -11.73 5.61
CA THR A 90 14.38 -12.17 4.60
C THR A 90 14.14 -11.08 3.55
N VAL A 91 13.94 -9.83 4.00
CA VAL A 91 13.65 -8.69 3.12
C VAL A 91 14.75 -7.64 3.31
N PRO A 92 15.61 -7.37 2.32
CA PRO A 92 16.83 -6.56 2.49
C PRO A 92 16.57 -5.03 2.55
N LEU A 93 15.61 -4.60 3.37
CA LEU A 93 15.36 -3.20 3.74
C LEU A 93 16.29 -2.78 4.87
N ALA A 94 16.50 -1.47 5.05
CA ALA A 94 17.18 -0.96 6.22
C ALA A 94 16.33 -1.15 7.49
N GLU A 95 16.97 -1.33 8.64
CA GLU A 95 16.29 -1.60 9.91
C GLU A 95 15.25 -0.52 10.26
N GLY A 96 15.58 0.76 10.05
CA GLY A 96 14.69 1.87 10.33
C GLY A 96 13.58 2.10 9.29
N ASP A 97 13.57 1.35 8.18
CA ASP A 97 12.52 1.47 7.14
C ASP A 97 11.33 0.52 7.38
N PHE A 98 11.47 -0.53 8.19
CA PHE A 98 10.42 -1.55 8.38
C PHE A 98 9.12 -0.97 8.92
N ALA A 99 9.19 -0.20 10.01
CA ALA A 99 8.04 0.46 10.60
C ALA A 99 7.34 1.40 9.60
N TRP A 100 8.11 2.17 8.83
CA TRP A 100 7.56 3.07 7.81
C TRP A 100 6.89 2.32 6.67
N PHE A 101 7.51 1.23 6.19
CA PHE A 101 6.95 0.40 5.13
C PHE A 101 5.63 -0.26 5.57
N ARG A 102 5.60 -0.80 6.79
CA ARG A 102 4.41 -1.33 7.47
C ARG A 102 3.29 -0.29 7.55
N ASP A 103 3.62 0.94 7.95
CA ASP A 103 2.64 2.04 8.02
C ASP A 103 2.08 2.41 6.62
N LYS A 104 2.92 2.43 5.58
CA LYS A 104 2.48 2.69 4.20
C LYS A 104 1.56 1.62 3.65
N GLN A 105 1.85 0.36 3.97
CA GLN A 105 0.97 -0.73 3.62
C GLN A 105 -0.40 -0.62 4.33
N LYS A 106 -0.41 -0.34 5.64
CA LYS A 106 -1.65 -0.08 6.39
C LYS A 106 -2.44 1.11 5.83
N GLN A 107 -1.75 2.17 5.41
CA GLN A 107 -2.35 3.35 4.79
C GLN A 107 -3.06 3.00 3.47
N LEU A 108 -2.44 2.17 2.62
CA LEU A 108 -3.04 1.67 1.38
C LEU A 108 -4.30 0.83 1.67
N ASN A 109 -4.20 -0.13 2.58
CA ASN A 109 -5.33 -0.98 2.96
C ASN A 109 -6.50 -0.16 3.54
N SER A 110 -6.19 0.84 4.36
CA SER A 110 -7.19 1.75 4.92
C SER A 110 -7.91 2.56 3.84
N MET A 111 -7.19 2.99 2.80
CA MET A 111 -7.79 3.65 1.64
C MET A 111 -8.74 2.70 0.89
N LEU A 112 -8.31 1.47 0.60
CA LEU A 112 -9.14 0.48 -0.07
C LEU A 112 -10.41 0.13 0.73
N ALA A 113 -10.27 -0.05 2.04
CA ALA A 113 -11.40 -0.31 2.94
C ALA A 113 -12.41 0.86 2.95
N ARG A 114 -11.91 2.10 2.95
CA ARG A 114 -12.76 3.30 2.88
C ARG A 114 -13.51 3.38 1.56
N GLU A 115 -12.83 3.22 0.42
CA GLU A 115 -13.50 3.34 -0.89
C GLU A 115 -14.50 2.20 -1.12
N ALA A 116 -14.20 0.98 -0.66
CA ALA A 116 -15.17 -0.12 -0.65
C ALA A 116 -16.40 0.23 0.19
N GLY A 117 -16.20 0.74 1.41
CA GLY A 117 -17.29 1.13 2.32
C GLY A 117 -18.17 2.24 1.75
N ASN A 118 -17.57 3.26 1.13
CA ASN A 118 -18.30 4.34 0.45
C ASN A 118 -19.20 3.80 -0.67
N GLY A 119 -18.74 2.78 -1.39
CA GLY A 119 -19.47 2.09 -2.46
C GLY A 119 -20.45 1.01 -2.01
N ARG A 120 -20.55 0.73 -0.71
CA ARG A 120 -21.27 -0.43 -0.13
C ARG A 120 -20.74 -1.80 -0.61
N ASP A 121 -19.48 -1.84 -1.04
CA ASP A 121 -18.78 -3.07 -1.38
C ASP A 121 -18.17 -3.69 -0.11
N THR A 122 -17.78 -4.97 -0.18
CA THR A 122 -17.12 -5.64 0.95
C THR A 122 -15.61 -5.51 0.83
N TYR A 123 -14.96 -4.94 1.84
CA TYR A 123 -13.51 -5.05 2.00
C TYR A 123 -13.16 -6.42 2.59
N VAL A 124 -12.23 -7.13 1.95
CA VAL A 124 -11.67 -8.40 2.43
C VAL A 124 -10.28 -8.11 2.97
N ASP A 125 -10.13 -8.24 4.27
CA ASP A 125 -8.84 -8.05 4.92
C ASP A 125 -7.91 -9.24 4.68
N ALA A 126 -6.86 -9.01 3.91
CA ALA A 126 -5.78 -9.99 3.71
C ALA A 126 -4.57 -9.70 4.61
N TYR A 127 -4.62 -8.62 5.40
CA TYR A 127 -3.54 -8.21 6.30
C TYR A 127 -3.66 -9.02 7.60
N THR A 128 -3.04 -10.20 7.61
CA THR A 128 -2.94 -11.09 8.77
C THR A 128 -1.53 -11.64 8.91
#